data_AF-A0A7V3HK29-F1
#
_entry.id   AF-A0A7V3HK29-F1
#
_cell.length_a   1.000
_cell.length_b   1.000
_cell.length_c   1.000
_cell.angle_alpha   90.00
_cell.angle_beta   90.00
_cell.angle_gamma   90.00
#
_symmetry.space_group_name_H-M   'P 1'
#
loop_
_entity.id
_entity.type
_entity.pdbx_description
1 polymer ?
#
loop_
_entity_poly.entity_id
_entity_poly.type
_entity_poly.pdbx_seq_one_letter_code
_entity_poly.pdbx_strand_id
1 'polypeptide(L)'
;MLRRVRVSDALLRGLALLFLMLSLLVGGIYLIIFIDPYVPINPFPPPSSRPTAKPTPEGPVAVITFPPTWTPTPTFTPSPTPTPTSTPTPTPTFTPTPTPTFTPTPTPRPRPPTPTPTPTPPPPYEPINWGVRRNCAWRGVHGTIWGAHGLPLAGIYVKIWDEAGHSVMAGPTDYDGIYSIYIPYSALSDGRWWLQVIENGQPASAPWGVYVGGGCLNGVHEVQADWRRRF
;
A
#
# COMPACT_ATOMS: atom_id res chain seq x y z
N MET A 1 -23.67 -53.90 50.44
CA MET A 1 -23.17 -54.99 49.56
C MET A 1 -23.04 -54.44 48.14
N LEU A 2 -21.82 -54.27 47.63
CA LEU A 2 -21.57 -53.81 46.25
C LEU A 2 -21.55 -55.03 45.32
N ARG A 3 -22.54 -55.12 44.43
CA ARG A 3 -22.67 -56.18 43.42
C ARG A 3 -21.56 -55.99 42.38
N ARG A 4 -20.48 -56.79 42.45
CA ARG A 4 -19.47 -56.85 41.38
C ARG A 4 -20.12 -57.42 40.12
N VAL A 5 -20.35 -56.57 39.13
CA VAL A 5 -20.70 -56.98 37.77
C VAL A 5 -19.46 -57.62 37.15
N ARG A 6 -19.54 -58.91 36.81
CA ARG A 6 -18.48 -59.60 36.05
C ARG A 6 -18.67 -59.31 34.57
N VAL A 7 -17.78 -58.51 33.99
CA VAL A 7 -17.70 -58.32 32.54
C VAL A 7 -16.99 -59.53 31.95
N SER A 8 -17.48 -60.07 30.83
CA SER A 8 -16.84 -61.22 30.18
C SER A 8 -15.58 -60.81 29.41
N ASP A 9 -14.56 -61.66 29.43
CA ASP A 9 -13.31 -61.42 28.69
C ASP A 9 -13.54 -61.29 27.18
N ALA A 10 -14.54 -62.01 26.65
CA ALA A 10 -14.97 -61.89 25.26
C ALA A 10 -15.49 -60.48 24.93
N LEU A 11 -16.24 -59.85 25.84
CA LEU A 11 -16.71 -58.48 25.68
C LEU A 11 -15.55 -57.49 25.69
N LEU A 12 -14.61 -57.64 26.62
CA LEU A 12 -13.42 -56.77 26.70
C LEU A 12 -12.54 -56.88 25.45
N ARG A 13 -12.31 -58.09 24.93
CA ARG A 13 -11.58 -58.31 23.68
C ARG A 13 -12.31 -57.69 22.48
N GLY A 14 -13.63 -57.86 22.41
CA GLY A 14 -14.45 -57.25 21.37
C GLY A 14 -14.37 -55.72 21.39
N LEU A 15 -14.49 -55.11 22.57
CA LEU A 15 -14.35 -53.66 22.74
C LEU A 15 -12.94 -53.18 22.37
N ALA A 16 -11.89 -53.88 22.80
CA ALA A 16 -10.52 -53.53 22.47
C ALA A 16 -10.25 -53.54 20.95
N LEU A 17 -10.75 -54.56 20.24
CA LEU A 17 -10.64 -54.63 18.78
C LEU A 17 -11.46 -53.53 18.08
N LEU A 18 -12.64 -53.21 18.60
CA LEU A 18 -13.45 -52.11 18.10
C LEU A 18 -12.71 -50.76 18.24
N PHE A 19 -12.14 -50.47 19.41
CA PHE A 19 -11.36 -49.25 19.64
C PHE A 19 -10.11 -49.17 18.77
N LEU A 20 -9.41 -50.31 18.55
CA LEU A 20 -8.28 -50.38 17.63
C LEU A 20 -8.72 -50.02 16.20
N MET A 21 -9.80 -50.62 15.71
CA MET A 21 -10.33 -50.36 14.38
C MET A 21 -10.79 -48.90 14.21
N LEU A 22 -11.47 -48.33 15.21
CA LEU A 22 -11.87 -46.92 15.21
C LEU A 22 -10.66 -46.00 15.19
N SER A 23 -9.61 -46.32 15.95
CA SER A 23 -8.38 -45.52 15.99
C SER A 23 -7.66 -45.53 14.64
N LEU A 24 -7.57 -46.71 14.00
CA LEU A 24 -7.00 -46.84 12.66
C LEU A 24 -7.83 -46.10 11.61
N LEU A 25 -9.17 -46.15 11.71
CA LEU A 25 -10.07 -45.39 10.84
C LEU A 25 -9.84 -43.89 10.96
N VAL A 26 -9.79 -43.37 12.19
CA VAL A 26 -9.53 -41.94 12.44
C VAL A 26 -8.15 -41.54 11.91
N GLY A 27 -7.11 -42.33 12.18
CA GLY A 27 -5.76 -42.09 11.63
C GLY A 27 -5.72 -42.09 10.11
N GLY A 28 -6.46 -42.99 9.46
CA GLY A 28 -6.61 -43.01 8.00
C GLY A 28 -7.29 -41.76 7.45
N ILE A 29 -8.35 -41.27 8.11
CA ILE A 29 -9.02 -40.01 7.73
C ILE A 29 -8.03 -38.83 7.82
N TYR A 30 -7.26 -38.73 8.91
CA TYR A 30 -6.26 -37.69 9.05
C TYR A 30 -5.16 -37.78 7.97
N LEU A 31 -4.72 -38.99 7.61
CA LEU A 31 -3.74 -39.18 6.54
C LEU A 31 -4.28 -38.73 5.18
N ILE A 32 -5.55 -39.00 4.88
CA ILE A 32 -6.20 -38.54 3.64
C ILE A 32 -6.25 -37.01 3.59
N ILE A 33 -6.68 -36.36 4.68
CA ILE A 33 -6.72 -34.89 4.79
C ILE A 33 -5.33 -34.28 4.67
N PHE A 34 -4.30 -34.94 5.21
CA PHE A 34 -2.92 -34.46 5.13
C PHE A 34 -2.38 -34.50 3.69
N ILE A 35 -2.74 -35.53 2.91
CA ILE A 35 -2.30 -35.68 1.52
C ILE A 35 -3.03 -34.69 0.60
N ASP A 36 -4.35 -34.53 0.77
CA ASP A 36 -5.16 -33.55 0.05
C ASP A 36 -6.10 -32.84 1.04
N PRO A 37 -5.79 -31.60 1.45
CA PRO A 37 -6.59 -30.89 2.44
C PRO A 37 -7.92 -30.37 1.87
N TYR A 38 -8.18 -30.53 0.56
CA TYR A 38 -9.41 -30.06 -0.09
C TYR A 38 -10.47 -31.16 -0.28
N VAL A 39 -10.25 -32.37 0.24
CA VAL A 39 -11.24 -33.44 0.21
C VAL A 39 -12.53 -33.07 0.98
N PRO A 40 -13.72 -33.54 0.54
CA PRO A 40 -14.99 -33.23 1.21
C PRO A 40 -15.10 -33.68 2.66
N ILE A 41 -14.25 -34.63 3.09
CA ILE A 41 -14.21 -35.13 4.47
C ILE A 41 -13.41 -34.22 5.41
N ASN A 42 -12.65 -33.25 4.90
CA ASN A 42 -11.97 -32.26 5.73
C ASN A 42 -13.00 -31.20 6.18
N PRO A 43 -13.34 -31.08 7.48
CA PRO A 43 -14.25 -30.05 7.96
C PRO A 43 -13.63 -28.64 7.93
N PHE A 44 -12.30 -28.55 7.77
CA PHE A 44 -11.54 -27.30 7.74
C PHE A 44 -10.59 -27.25 6.55
N PRO A 45 -11.11 -27.18 5.30
CA PRO A 45 -10.27 -26.97 4.13
C PRO A 45 -9.58 -25.59 4.23
N PRO A 46 -8.31 -25.46 3.79
CA PRO A 46 -7.63 -24.18 3.71
C PRO A 46 -8.46 -23.19 2.87
N PRO A 47 -8.38 -21.88 3.17
CA PRO A 47 -9.06 -20.86 2.36
C PRO A 47 -8.60 -21.00 0.90
N SER A 48 -9.57 -21.29 0.02
CA SER A 48 -9.27 -21.47 -1.41
C SER A 48 -8.81 -20.12 -1.95
N SER A 49 -7.55 -20.04 -2.43
CA SER A 49 -7.02 -18.86 -3.10
C SER A 49 -7.64 -18.63 -4.49
N ARG A 50 -8.60 -19.47 -4.89
CA ARG A 50 -9.34 -19.29 -6.12
C ARG A 50 -10.38 -18.18 -5.88
N PRO A 51 -10.26 -17.01 -6.54
CA PRO A 51 -11.41 -16.12 -6.62
C PRO A 51 -12.51 -16.95 -7.29
N THR A 52 -13.53 -17.29 -6.52
CA THR A 52 -14.76 -17.82 -7.10
C THR A 52 -15.32 -16.62 -7.85
N ALA A 53 -14.96 -16.51 -9.13
CA ALA A 53 -15.56 -15.56 -10.02
C ALA A 53 -17.03 -15.96 -10.10
N LYS A 54 -17.83 -15.36 -9.21
CA LYS A 54 -19.25 -15.20 -9.44
C LYS A 54 -19.32 -14.57 -10.84
N PRO A 55 -20.03 -15.17 -11.82
CA PRO A 55 -20.20 -14.51 -13.10
C PRO A 55 -20.89 -13.18 -12.82
N THR A 56 -20.10 -12.11 -12.84
CA THR A 56 -20.61 -10.74 -12.82
C THR A 56 -21.46 -10.62 -14.07
N PRO A 57 -22.72 -10.19 -13.97
CA PRO A 57 -23.50 -9.91 -15.16
C PRO A 57 -22.69 -8.95 -16.03
N GLU A 58 -22.49 -9.32 -17.28
CA GLU A 58 -21.75 -8.59 -18.29
C GLU A 58 -22.48 -7.26 -18.56
N GLY A 59 -22.28 -6.30 -17.67
CA GLY A 59 -22.66 -4.92 -17.85
C GLY A 59 -21.71 -4.27 -18.85
N PRO A 60 -22.17 -3.31 -19.66
CA PRO A 60 -21.31 -2.61 -20.61
C PRO A 60 -20.11 -2.03 -19.86
N VAL A 61 -18.91 -2.38 -20.32
CA VAL A 61 -17.65 -1.90 -19.79
C VAL A 61 -17.68 -0.37 -19.85
N ALA A 62 -17.92 0.28 -18.72
CA ALA A 62 -17.78 1.72 -18.60
C ALA A 62 -16.29 2.03 -18.72
N VAL A 63 -15.86 2.43 -19.92
CA VAL A 63 -14.54 3.01 -20.14
C VAL A 63 -14.50 4.30 -19.33
N ILE A 64 -13.80 4.27 -18.18
CA ILE A 64 -13.49 5.49 -17.44
C ILE A 64 -12.37 6.18 -18.21
N THR A 65 -12.74 7.04 -19.15
CA THR A 65 -11.83 7.99 -19.79
C THR A 65 -11.57 9.12 -18.81
N PHE A 66 -10.39 9.13 -18.18
CA PHE A 66 -9.93 10.30 -17.44
C PHE A 66 -9.65 11.45 -18.43
N PRO A 67 -10.12 12.69 -18.17
CA PRO A 67 -9.75 13.82 -18.99
C PRO A 67 -8.23 14.07 -18.89
N PRO A 68 -7.54 14.39 -20.01
CA PRO A 68 -6.15 14.83 -19.96
C PRO A 68 -6.10 16.19 -19.28
N THR A 69 -5.81 16.23 -17.98
CA THR A 69 -5.69 17.47 -17.21
C THR A 69 -4.27 17.64 -16.72
N TRP A 70 -3.37 18.01 -17.63
CA TRP A 70 -2.18 18.82 -17.34
C TRP A 70 -1.81 19.58 -18.62
N THR A 71 -2.51 20.67 -18.88
CA THR A 71 -2.03 21.68 -19.83
C THR A 71 -0.99 22.52 -19.08
N PRO A 72 0.28 22.58 -19.51
CA PRO A 72 1.25 23.46 -18.89
C PRO A 72 0.78 24.91 -19.04
N THR A 73 0.69 25.62 -17.91
CA THR A 73 0.39 27.05 -17.86
C THR A 73 1.45 27.79 -18.68
N PRO A 74 1.07 28.66 -19.65
CA PRO A 74 2.06 29.37 -20.45
C PRO A 74 2.94 30.25 -19.56
N THR A 75 4.25 30.05 -19.67
CA THR A 75 5.29 30.85 -19.03
C THR A 75 5.20 32.28 -19.59
N PHE A 76 5.03 33.28 -18.73
CA PHE A 76 5.00 34.69 -19.13
C PHE A 76 6.34 35.08 -19.78
N THR A 77 6.30 35.35 -21.08
CA THR A 77 7.40 35.98 -21.81
C THR A 77 7.55 37.42 -21.30
N PRO A 78 8.75 37.87 -20.88
CA PRO A 78 8.94 39.26 -20.49
C PRO A 78 8.73 40.18 -21.70
N SER A 79 7.81 41.13 -21.57
CA SER A 79 7.52 42.17 -22.57
C SER A 79 8.73 43.12 -22.70
N PRO A 80 9.09 43.58 -23.91
CA PRO A 80 10.21 44.49 -24.10
C PRO A 80 9.97 45.84 -23.40
N THR A 81 10.94 46.23 -22.59
CA THR A 81 11.00 47.53 -21.92
C THR A 81 10.98 48.66 -22.95
N PRO A 82 10.06 49.65 -22.88
CA PRO A 82 10.08 50.78 -23.79
C PRO A 82 11.33 51.64 -23.54
N THR A 83 12.07 51.92 -24.61
CA THR A 83 13.21 52.84 -24.64
C THR A 83 12.72 54.27 -24.39
N PRO A 84 13.35 55.06 -23.51
CA PRO A 84 12.92 56.43 -23.26
C PRO A 84 13.18 57.30 -24.49
N THR A 85 12.11 57.86 -25.07
CA THR A 85 12.18 58.91 -26.08
C THR A 85 12.51 60.24 -25.42
N SER A 86 13.42 61.01 -26.03
CA SER A 86 13.79 62.36 -25.60
C SER A 86 12.63 63.33 -25.78
N THR A 87 12.03 63.71 -24.66
CA THR A 87 10.98 64.74 -24.57
C THR A 87 11.60 66.14 -24.78
N PRO A 88 11.00 67.02 -25.60
CA PRO A 88 11.48 68.40 -25.74
C PRO A 88 11.28 69.19 -24.44
N THR A 89 12.27 70.05 -24.15
CA THR A 89 12.34 70.94 -23.00
C THR A 89 11.17 71.96 -23.02
N PRO A 90 10.34 72.06 -21.97
CA PRO A 90 9.28 73.07 -21.92
C PRO A 90 9.85 74.47 -21.65
N THR A 91 9.26 75.45 -22.34
CA THR A 91 9.46 76.90 -22.17
C THR A 91 8.90 77.37 -20.82
N PRO A 92 9.56 78.30 -20.10
CA PRO A 92 9.08 78.75 -18.80
C PRO A 92 7.75 79.51 -18.94
N THR A 93 6.72 79.00 -18.26
CA THR A 93 5.44 79.69 -18.08
C THR A 93 5.30 80.10 -16.61
N PHE A 94 4.79 81.31 -16.39
CA PHE A 94 4.60 81.90 -15.07
C PHE A 94 3.69 81.01 -14.21
N THR A 95 4.22 80.62 -13.05
CA THR A 95 3.59 79.70 -12.12
C THR A 95 2.66 80.49 -11.17
N PRO A 96 1.35 80.20 -11.11
CA PRO A 96 0.52 80.72 -10.04
C PRO A 96 0.93 80.10 -8.70
N THR A 97 0.92 80.92 -7.65
CA THR A 97 1.27 80.55 -6.28
C THR A 97 0.37 79.41 -5.79
N PRO A 98 0.91 78.28 -5.28
CA PRO A 98 0.08 77.16 -4.84
C PRO A 98 -0.66 77.48 -3.55
N THR A 99 -1.98 77.31 -3.58
CA THR A 99 -2.85 77.23 -2.39
C THR A 99 -2.48 75.97 -1.59
N PRO A 100 -2.48 76.01 -0.24
CA PRO A 100 -2.13 74.85 0.57
C PRO A 100 -3.12 73.71 0.35
N THR A 101 -2.68 72.68 -0.35
CA THR A 101 -3.43 71.44 -0.54
C THR A 101 -3.22 70.54 0.67
N PHE A 102 -4.32 70.08 1.27
CA PHE A 102 -4.27 69.08 2.34
C PHE A 102 -3.58 67.82 1.82
N THR A 103 -2.44 67.50 2.41
CA THR A 103 -1.70 66.29 2.09
C THR A 103 -2.50 65.10 2.60
N PRO A 104 -2.92 64.14 1.75
CA PRO A 104 -3.63 62.97 2.21
C PRO A 104 -2.72 62.19 3.16
N THR A 105 -3.22 61.94 4.37
CA THR A 105 -2.53 61.11 5.35
C THR A 105 -2.35 59.71 4.77
N PRO A 106 -1.15 59.11 4.79
CA PRO A 106 -0.93 57.81 4.20
C PRO A 106 -1.79 56.76 4.91
N THR A 107 -2.71 56.15 4.16
CA THR A 107 -3.53 55.05 4.64
C THR A 107 -2.60 53.87 5.00
N PRO A 108 -2.71 53.26 6.19
CA PRO A 108 -1.87 52.14 6.57
C PRO A 108 -2.03 51.00 5.56
N ARG A 109 -0.91 50.59 4.96
CA ARG A 109 -0.86 49.47 4.02
C ARG A 109 -1.32 48.20 4.76
N PRO A 110 -2.25 47.40 4.21
CA PRO A 110 -2.66 46.15 4.82
C PRO A 110 -1.44 45.26 5.03
N ARG A 111 -1.28 44.78 6.26
CA ARG A 111 -0.20 43.86 6.64
C ARG A 111 -0.37 42.58 5.82
N PRO A 112 0.70 42.02 5.23
CA PRO A 112 0.61 40.74 4.55
C PRO A 112 0.07 39.68 5.52
N PRO A 113 -0.78 38.75 5.03
CA PRO A 113 -1.28 37.67 5.87
C PRO A 113 -0.11 36.92 6.47
N THR A 114 -0.20 36.62 7.77
CA THR A 114 0.77 35.73 8.42
C THR A 114 0.73 34.39 7.69
N PRO A 115 1.87 33.84 7.24
CA PRO A 115 1.87 32.54 6.59
C PRO A 115 1.28 31.52 7.57
N THR A 116 0.22 30.84 7.13
CA THR A 116 -0.31 29.70 7.87
C THR A 116 0.81 28.67 7.98
N PRO A 117 1.10 28.12 9.18
CA PRO A 117 2.11 27.09 9.31
C PRO A 117 1.75 25.92 8.40
N THR A 118 2.66 25.59 7.48
CA THR A 118 2.55 24.36 6.69
C THR A 118 2.53 23.19 7.67
N PRO A 119 1.56 22.26 7.57
CA PRO A 119 1.55 21.10 8.45
C PRO A 119 2.88 20.35 8.32
N THR A 120 3.53 20.09 9.44
CA THR A 120 4.72 19.25 9.46
C THR A 120 4.31 17.86 8.96
N PRO A 121 5.00 17.29 7.95
CA PRO A 121 4.65 15.96 7.46
C PRO A 121 4.78 14.94 8.59
N PRO A 122 3.88 13.94 8.65
CA PRO A 122 4.00 12.89 9.65
C PRO A 122 5.35 12.18 9.52
N PRO A 123 5.91 11.68 10.64
CA PRO A 123 7.18 10.96 10.62
C PRO A 123 7.10 9.75 9.67
N PRO A 124 8.17 9.47 8.90
CA PRO A 124 8.12 8.45 7.87
C PRO A 124 8.08 7.04 8.47
N TYR A 125 7.57 6.10 7.68
CA TYR A 125 7.70 4.67 7.93
C TYR A 125 9.06 4.15 7.50
N GLU A 126 9.56 3.14 8.21
CA GLU A 126 10.79 2.44 7.89
C GLU A 126 10.66 0.93 7.99
N PRO A 127 11.41 0.17 7.17
CA PRO A 127 11.43 -1.28 7.25
C PRO A 127 12.16 -1.72 8.53
N ILE A 128 11.51 -2.54 9.35
CA ILE A 128 12.05 -3.00 10.64
C ILE A 128 12.40 -4.50 10.66
N ASN A 129 11.61 -5.33 9.99
CA ASN A 129 11.88 -6.76 9.83
C ASN A 129 11.65 -7.12 8.37
N TRP A 130 12.67 -7.57 7.68
CA TRP A 130 12.52 -7.91 6.27
C TRP A 130 13.36 -9.12 5.90
N GLY A 131 12.96 -9.79 4.83
CA GLY A 131 13.62 -10.98 4.34
C GLY A 131 13.18 -11.30 2.93
N VAL A 132 13.98 -12.11 2.26
CA VAL A 132 13.70 -12.59 0.92
C VAL A 132 13.71 -14.11 0.93
N ARG A 133 12.79 -14.73 0.19
CA ARG A 133 12.67 -16.18 0.10
C ARG A 133 12.53 -16.64 -1.35
N ARG A 134 13.06 -17.83 -1.59
CA ARG A 134 12.86 -18.58 -2.83
C ARG A 134 11.50 -19.27 -2.73
N ASN A 135 10.58 -18.90 -3.60
CA ASN A 135 9.25 -19.48 -3.62
C ASN A 135 8.72 -19.53 -5.06
N CYS A 136 8.61 -20.72 -5.63
CA CYS A 136 8.10 -20.88 -7.00
C CYS A 136 6.57 -20.87 -7.05
N ALA A 137 5.92 -21.19 -5.94
CA ALA A 137 4.46 -21.25 -5.87
C ALA A 137 3.86 -19.85 -5.69
N TRP A 138 4.62 -18.91 -5.14
CA TRP A 138 4.15 -17.57 -4.87
C TRP A 138 5.25 -16.53 -5.11
N ARG A 139 4.89 -15.47 -5.81
CA ARG A 139 5.75 -14.32 -6.08
C ARG A 139 5.02 -13.06 -5.66
N GLY A 140 5.67 -12.24 -4.84
CA GLY A 140 4.99 -11.10 -4.27
C GLY A 140 5.74 -10.46 -3.10
N VAL A 141 5.07 -9.47 -2.52
CA VAL A 141 5.51 -8.78 -1.31
C VAL A 141 4.43 -8.92 -0.25
N HIS A 142 4.82 -9.22 0.99
CA HIS A 142 3.90 -9.24 2.12
C HIS A 142 4.57 -8.68 3.39
N GLY A 143 3.77 -8.36 4.40
CA GLY A 143 4.27 -7.90 5.69
C GLY A 143 3.19 -7.20 6.49
N THR A 144 3.62 -6.52 7.56
CA THR A 144 2.73 -5.81 8.49
C THR A 144 3.19 -4.37 8.67
N ILE A 145 2.25 -3.42 8.77
CA ILE A 145 2.53 -2.02 9.05
C ILE A 145 2.07 -1.66 10.46
N TRP A 146 3.02 -1.15 11.25
CA TRP A 146 2.82 -0.72 12.62
C TRP A 146 2.89 0.81 12.75
N GLY A 147 1.88 1.37 13.40
CA GLY A 147 1.80 2.77 13.78
C GLY A 147 2.41 3.06 15.15
N ALA A 148 1.82 4.05 15.83
CA ALA A 148 2.23 4.47 17.16
C ALA A 148 2.05 3.37 18.18
N HIS A 149 3.03 3.24 19.07
CA HIS A 149 2.99 2.30 20.18
C HIS A 149 2.77 0.83 19.78
N GLY A 150 3.09 0.47 18.52
CA GLY A 150 2.96 -0.91 18.02
C GLY A 150 1.53 -1.31 17.65
N LEU A 151 0.64 -0.35 17.39
CA LEU A 151 -0.70 -0.63 16.89
C LEU A 151 -0.65 -0.94 15.37
N PRO A 152 -1.35 -1.97 14.87
CA PRO A 152 -1.45 -2.21 13.44
C PRO A 152 -2.28 -1.11 12.76
N LEU A 153 -1.95 -0.79 11.50
CA LEU A 153 -2.64 0.25 10.73
C LEU A 153 -3.29 -0.32 9.47
N ALA A 154 -4.61 -0.19 9.38
CA ALA A 154 -5.41 -0.58 8.23
C ALA A 154 -5.48 0.51 7.15
N GLY A 155 -5.67 0.11 5.89
CA GLY A 155 -5.86 1.03 4.77
C GLY A 155 -4.60 1.78 4.33
N ILE A 156 -3.43 1.42 4.87
CA ILE A 156 -2.14 1.94 4.43
C ILE A 156 -1.70 1.14 3.22
N TYR A 157 -1.27 1.81 2.15
CA TYR A 157 -0.86 1.13 0.92
C TYR A 157 0.64 0.86 0.92
N VAL A 158 1.04 -0.32 0.44
CA VAL A 158 2.40 -0.57 -0.04
C VAL A 158 2.37 -0.56 -1.55
N LYS A 159 3.21 0.29 -2.13
CA LYS A 159 3.34 0.47 -3.57
C LYS A 159 4.68 -0.05 -4.05
N ILE A 160 4.67 -0.70 -5.19
CA ILE A 160 5.84 -1.35 -5.80
C ILE A 160 6.17 -0.60 -7.09
N TRP A 161 7.43 -0.22 -7.20
CA TRP A 161 7.98 0.44 -8.36
C TRP A 161 9.03 -0.45 -9.03
N ASP A 162 9.07 -0.40 -10.36
CA ASP A 162 10.13 -1.04 -11.13
C ASP A 162 11.43 -0.23 -11.07
N GLU A 163 12.49 -0.75 -11.69
CA GLU A 163 13.79 -0.08 -11.72
C GLU A 163 13.78 1.23 -12.54
N ALA A 164 12.81 1.38 -13.46
CA ALA A 164 12.60 2.60 -14.24
C ALA A 164 11.79 3.67 -13.47
N GLY A 165 11.28 3.35 -12.27
CA GLY A 165 10.47 4.24 -11.45
C GLY A 165 8.98 4.25 -11.80
N HIS A 166 8.50 3.34 -12.63
CA HIS A 166 7.07 3.21 -12.89
C HIS A 166 6.37 2.48 -11.74
N SER A 167 5.17 2.96 -11.42
CA SER A 167 4.28 2.27 -10.51
C SER A 167 3.75 0.99 -11.15
N VAL A 168 4.05 -0.16 -10.55
CA VAL A 168 3.63 -1.46 -11.07
C VAL A 168 2.35 -1.93 -10.40
N MET A 169 2.34 -1.92 -9.07
CA MET A 169 1.23 -2.44 -8.27
C MET A 169 1.20 -1.79 -6.89
N ALA A 170 0.03 -1.81 -6.24
CA ALA A 170 -0.12 -1.45 -4.85
C ALA A 170 -1.18 -2.30 -4.17
N GLY A 171 -1.05 -2.51 -2.86
CA GLY A 171 -2.06 -3.19 -2.05
C GLY A 171 -2.21 -2.52 -0.68
N PRO A 172 -3.44 -2.42 -0.14
CA PRO A 172 -3.67 -1.89 1.19
C PRO A 172 -3.38 -2.94 2.28
N THR A 173 -3.17 -2.46 3.49
CA THR A 173 -3.25 -3.27 4.70
C THR A 173 -4.71 -3.52 5.11
N ASP A 174 -4.97 -4.70 5.66
CA ASP A 174 -6.24 -5.07 6.28
C ASP A 174 -6.37 -4.52 7.72
N TYR A 175 -7.43 -4.94 8.45
CA TYR A 175 -7.69 -4.51 9.83
C TYR A 175 -6.58 -4.87 10.83
N ASP A 176 -5.78 -5.89 10.54
CA ASP A 176 -4.67 -6.34 11.36
C ASP A 176 -3.33 -5.71 10.90
N GLY A 177 -3.38 -4.76 9.96
CA GLY A 177 -2.21 -4.07 9.43
C GLY A 177 -1.40 -4.92 8.46
N ILE A 178 -1.94 -6.06 8.03
CA ILE A 178 -1.25 -7.01 7.16
C ILE A 178 -1.53 -6.66 5.71
N TYR A 179 -0.50 -6.68 4.87
CA TYR A 179 -0.63 -6.54 3.43
C TYR A 179 0.00 -7.75 2.72
N SER A 180 -0.57 -8.12 1.58
CA SER A 180 -0.05 -9.16 0.69
C SER A 180 -0.35 -8.80 -0.76
N ILE A 181 0.69 -8.71 -1.57
CA ILE A 181 0.63 -8.26 -2.96
C ILE A 181 1.24 -9.35 -3.83
N TYR A 182 0.39 -10.08 -4.55
CA TYR A 182 0.82 -11.07 -5.54
C TYR A 182 1.22 -10.39 -6.84
N ILE A 183 2.37 -10.77 -7.40
CA ILE A 183 2.95 -10.13 -8.58
C ILE A 183 3.17 -11.17 -9.68
N PRO A 184 2.34 -11.16 -10.75
CA PRO A 184 2.54 -12.07 -11.85
C PRO A 184 3.82 -11.72 -12.62
N TYR A 185 4.45 -12.73 -13.24
CA TYR A 185 5.66 -12.55 -14.05
C TYR A 185 5.48 -11.56 -15.21
N SER A 186 4.26 -11.36 -15.70
CA SER A 186 3.93 -10.37 -16.73
C SER A 186 3.90 -8.93 -16.22
N ALA A 187 3.70 -8.71 -14.92
CA ALA A 187 3.59 -7.35 -14.36
C ALA A 187 4.95 -6.75 -13.99
N LEU A 188 5.90 -7.58 -13.56
CA LEU A 188 7.21 -7.11 -13.12
C LEU A 188 8.28 -8.11 -13.49
N SER A 189 9.33 -7.66 -14.16
CA SER A 189 10.48 -8.48 -14.50
C SER A 189 11.37 -8.73 -13.28
N ASP A 190 12.30 -9.66 -13.45
CA ASP A 190 13.45 -9.79 -12.57
C ASP A 190 14.26 -8.48 -12.58
N GLY A 191 14.81 -8.09 -11.43
CA GLY A 191 15.51 -6.82 -11.25
C GLY A 191 15.36 -6.27 -9.84
N ARG A 192 15.66 -4.98 -9.68
CA ARG A 192 15.46 -4.30 -8.40
C ARG A 192 14.01 -3.80 -8.31
N TRP A 193 13.33 -4.21 -7.25
CA TRP A 193 12.00 -3.72 -6.90
C TRP A 193 12.11 -2.71 -5.78
N TRP A 194 11.38 -1.60 -5.88
CA TRP A 194 11.33 -0.58 -4.85
C TRP A 194 9.96 -0.60 -4.18
N LEU A 195 9.94 -0.78 -2.86
CA LEU A 195 8.72 -0.76 -2.05
C LEU A 195 8.61 0.59 -1.36
N GLN A 196 7.41 1.15 -1.35
CA GLN A 196 7.15 2.42 -0.68
C GLN A 196 5.79 2.41 0.01
N VAL A 197 5.76 2.87 1.26
CA VAL A 197 4.52 3.06 2.00
C VAL A 197 3.85 4.35 1.53
N ILE A 198 2.56 4.26 1.22
CA ILE A 198 1.70 5.35 0.79
C ILE A 198 0.57 5.48 1.80
N GLU A 199 0.39 6.68 2.34
CA GLU A 199 -0.68 7.00 3.28
C GLU A 199 -1.43 8.22 2.78
N ASN A 200 -2.77 8.14 2.76
CA ASN A 200 -3.62 9.22 2.23
C ASN A 200 -3.23 9.68 0.82
N GLY A 201 -2.78 8.74 -0.02
CA GLY A 201 -2.34 8.99 -1.39
C GLY A 201 -0.97 9.66 -1.51
N GLN A 202 -0.26 9.91 -0.41
CA GLN A 202 1.06 10.54 -0.41
C GLN A 202 2.16 9.55 0.03
N PRO A 203 3.39 9.70 -0.49
CA PRO A 203 4.54 8.96 0.01
C PRO A 203 4.75 9.16 1.52
N ALA A 204 4.72 8.06 2.26
CA ALA A 204 4.91 8.03 3.70
C ALA A 204 6.21 7.31 4.12
N SER A 205 6.98 6.79 3.17
CA SER A 205 8.34 6.28 3.38
C SER A 205 9.28 6.68 2.24
N ALA A 206 10.58 6.58 2.47
CA ALA A 206 11.54 6.48 1.39
C ALA A 206 11.31 5.14 0.62
N PRO A 207 11.58 5.09 -0.69
CA PRO A 207 11.61 3.83 -1.42
C PRO A 207 12.70 2.91 -0.86
N TRP A 208 12.36 1.65 -0.61
CA TRP A 208 13.27 0.62 -0.13
C TRP A 208 13.43 -0.48 -1.16
N GLY A 209 14.67 -0.77 -1.57
CA GLY A 209 14.97 -1.60 -2.73
C GLY A 209 15.42 -3.01 -2.39
N VAL A 210 14.87 -4.01 -3.08
CA VAL A 210 15.29 -5.42 -3.02
C VAL A 210 15.50 -6.00 -4.41
N TYR A 211 16.48 -6.89 -4.57
CA TYR A 211 16.63 -7.65 -5.81
C TYR A 211 15.75 -8.89 -5.79
N VAL A 212 14.97 -9.06 -6.84
CA VAL A 212 14.06 -10.19 -7.04
C VAL A 212 14.29 -10.76 -8.43
N GLY A 213 14.28 -12.08 -8.55
CA GLY A 213 14.61 -12.78 -9.79
C GLY A 213 15.74 -13.78 -9.66
N GLY A 214 16.15 -14.36 -10.79
CA GLY A 214 17.10 -15.49 -10.86
C GLY A 214 16.43 -16.83 -11.17
N GLY A 215 15.20 -16.80 -11.72
CA GLY A 215 14.40 -17.99 -12.02
C GLY A 215 13.87 -18.70 -10.78
N CYS A 216 12.94 -19.65 -10.95
CA CYS A 216 12.25 -20.30 -9.81
C CYS A 216 13.22 -21.03 -8.85
N LEU A 217 14.22 -21.76 -9.38
CA LEU A 217 15.08 -22.63 -8.56
C LEU A 217 16.11 -21.86 -7.72
N ASN A 218 16.63 -20.75 -8.26
CA ASN A 218 17.76 -20.03 -7.69
C ASN A 218 17.42 -18.59 -7.28
N GLY A 219 16.26 -18.09 -7.71
CA GLY A 219 15.87 -16.71 -7.56
C GLY A 219 14.96 -16.43 -6.38
N VAL A 220 15.03 -15.19 -5.90
CA VAL A 220 14.09 -14.64 -4.92
C VAL A 220 12.78 -14.32 -5.61
N HIS A 221 11.67 -14.67 -4.98
CA HIS A 221 10.31 -14.38 -5.49
C HIS A 221 9.37 -13.84 -4.40
N GLU A 222 9.66 -14.15 -3.14
CA GLU A 222 8.90 -13.71 -1.98
C GLU A 222 9.71 -12.68 -1.19
N VAL A 223 9.12 -11.52 -0.96
CA VAL A 223 9.68 -10.46 -0.13
C VAL A 223 8.79 -10.26 1.08
N GLN A 224 9.33 -10.46 2.28
CA GLN A 224 8.70 -10.04 3.52
C GLN A 224 9.27 -8.68 3.93
N ALA A 225 8.42 -7.71 4.23
CA ALA A 225 8.84 -6.41 4.76
C ALA A 225 7.80 -5.86 5.75
N ASP A 226 8.17 -5.81 7.03
CA ASP A 226 7.37 -5.13 8.05
C ASP A 226 7.84 -3.69 8.21
N TRP A 227 6.89 -2.77 8.38
CA TRP A 227 7.16 -1.33 8.47
C TRP A 227 6.71 -0.78 9.81
N ARG A 228 7.43 0.24 10.29
CA ARG A 228 7.05 0.97 11.50
C ARG A 228 7.16 2.46 11.28
N ARG A 229 6.14 3.21 11.69
CA ARG A 229 6.19 4.67 11.73
C ARG A 229 7.19 5.14 12.78
N ARG A 230 8.03 6.12 12.46
CA ARG A 230 8.90 6.77 13.47
C ARG A 230 8.08 7.68 14.41
N PHE A 231 8.60 7.93 15.60
CA PHE A 231 8.03 8.86 16.59
C PHE A 231 9.12 9.78 17.12
#